data_AF-A0A7Y7C3Y4-F1
#
_entry.id   AF-A0A7Y7C3Y4-F1
#
_cell.length_a   1.000
_cell.length_b   1.000
_cell.length_c   1.000
_cell.angle_alpha   90.00
_cell.angle_beta   90.00
_cell.angle_gamma   90.00
#
_symmetry.space_group_name_H-M   'P 1'
#
loop_
_entity.id
_entity.type
_entity.pdbx_description
1 polymer ?
#
loop_
_entity_poly.entity_id
_entity_poly.type
_entity_poly.pdbx_seq_one_letter_code
_entity_poly.pdbx_strand_id
1 'polypeptide(L)'
;MSTSVIDNRVEIVFSFDTTGSMYPCLAQVRKKLRGTVSRLMKEIPGIRIGIIAHGDYCDAGSTYVTKLLDLTDDESAVVRFVDRVEQTGGGDAPECYEFVLRQAQSLSWTVGYTRALVLIGDDVPHGPSHNPHQLDWREEVAALGRMGVPVYGVQALARRHATAFYKELAEKSGGFHLRLDQFAHVTDLLLAVCYKQSSDAQLQSFEQEVVREGRMSRGLDVMFSTMLQRTAPPLHGEADLRAVPPGRFQVLDVDRTQPIKDFVQENGLGFKTGRGFYEFTKTETIQGRKEVVLMDRKTGDLYSGERAREMLGLPPGETVRIRPASLEQYVVFVQSTSANRKLMGGSKFLYEVEDWEGARSAAA
;
A
#
# COMPACT_ATOMS: atom_id res chain seq x y z
N MET A 1 -27.40 34.96 8.65
CA MET A 1 -27.28 34.29 7.33
C MET A 1 -26.68 32.92 7.59
N SER A 2 -27.46 31.85 7.42
CA SER A 2 -27.01 30.47 7.59
C SER A 2 -26.01 30.17 6.46
N THR A 3 -24.73 30.11 6.81
CA THR A 3 -23.67 29.66 5.91
C THR A 3 -23.95 28.20 5.55
N SER A 4 -24.02 27.93 4.24
CA SER A 4 -24.44 26.65 3.66
C SER A 4 -23.75 25.47 4.34
N VAL A 5 -24.56 24.55 4.87
CA VAL A 5 -24.13 23.16 5.08
C VAL A 5 -23.70 22.66 3.71
N ILE A 6 -22.40 22.61 3.45
CA ILE A 6 -21.89 21.83 2.34
C ILE A 6 -22.13 20.38 2.74
N ASP A 7 -23.30 19.87 2.36
CA ASP A 7 -23.66 18.47 2.43
C ASP A 7 -22.88 17.76 1.31
N ASN A 8 -21.61 17.48 1.57
CA ASN A 8 -20.85 16.61 0.68
C ASN A 8 -21.41 15.21 0.84
N ARG A 9 -22.29 14.86 -0.10
CA ARG A 9 -22.98 13.57 -0.16
C ARG A 9 -22.03 12.48 -0.62
N VAL A 10 -21.02 12.17 0.18
CA VAL A 10 -19.96 11.20 -0.15
C VAL A 10 -20.04 10.02 0.82
N GLU A 11 -20.16 8.82 0.25
CA GLU A 11 -20.11 7.56 0.98
C GLU A 11 -18.97 6.71 0.42
N ILE A 12 -18.06 6.26 1.29
CA ILE A 12 -16.94 5.43 0.86
C ILE A 12 -16.83 4.24 1.79
N VAL A 13 -16.71 3.06 1.19
CA VAL A 13 -16.43 1.83 1.92
C VAL A 13 -15.02 1.39 1.58
N PHE A 14 -14.18 1.22 2.60
CA PHE A 14 -12.84 0.66 2.43
C PHE A 14 -12.85 -0.80 2.82
N SER A 15 -12.48 -1.66 1.87
CA SER A 15 -12.20 -3.05 2.15
C SER A 15 -10.70 -3.26 2.30
N PHE A 16 -10.30 -3.87 3.42
CA PHE A 16 -8.91 -4.22 3.71
C PHE A 16 -8.77 -5.72 3.79
N ASP A 17 -7.91 -6.25 2.93
CA ASP A 17 -7.35 -7.57 3.07
C ASP A 17 -6.52 -7.62 4.35
N THR A 18 -6.85 -8.58 5.22
CA THR A 18 -6.23 -8.73 6.54
C THR A 18 -5.27 -9.89 6.64
N THR A 19 -4.89 -10.50 5.52
CA THR A 19 -3.99 -11.66 5.45
C THR A 19 -2.50 -11.29 5.57
N GLY A 20 -1.65 -12.33 5.68
CA GLY A 20 -0.24 -12.22 6.06
C GLY A 20 0.58 -11.20 5.26
N SER A 21 0.42 -11.15 3.94
CA SER A 21 1.16 -10.21 3.08
C SER A 21 0.72 -8.76 3.25
N MET A 22 -0.48 -8.55 3.77
CA MET A 22 -1.08 -7.23 3.98
C MET A 22 -0.92 -6.69 5.40
N TYR A 23 -0.39 -7.48 6.34
CA TYR A 23 -0.11 -7.04 7.72
C TYR A 23 0.67 -5.71 7.83
N PRO A 24 1.71 -5.45 7.00
CA PRO A 24 2.45 -4.19 7.10
C PRO A 24 1.60 -3.00 6.66
N CYS A 25 0.69 -3.20 5.69
CA CYS A 25 -0.31 -2.20 5.31
C CYS A 25 -1.21 -1.86 6.51
N LEU A 26 -1.76 -2.88 7.17
CA LEU A 26 -2.60 -2.69 8.35
C LEU A 26 -1.86 -1.98 9.49
N ALA A 27 -0.57 -2.28 9.68
CA ALA A 27 0.25 -1.61 10.68
C ALA A 27 0.39 -0.10 10.37
N GLN A 28 0.57 0.28 9.09
CA GLN A 28 0.61 1.69 8.67
C GLN A 28 -0.73 2.39 8.87
N VAL A 29 -1.84 1.71 8.52
CA VAL A 29 -3.20 2.23 8.73
C VAL A 29 -3.41 2.50 10.22
N ARG A 30 -3.22 1.52 11.10
CA ARG A 30 -3.45 1.68 12.55
C ARG A 30 -2.63 2.81 13.17
N LYS A 31 -1.37 2.99 12.75
CA LYS A 31 -0.49 4.05 13.26
C LYS A 31 -1.03 5.46 12.99
N LYS A 32 -1.69 5.67 11.85
CA LYS A 32 -2.05 7.00 11.34
C LYS A 32 -3.56 7.20 11.18
N LEU A 33 -4.37 6.17 11.43
CA LEU A 33 -5.80 6.17 11.15
C LEU A 33 -6.54 7.30 11.85
N ARG A 34 -6.35 7.46 13.16
CA ARG A 34 -7.09 8.46 13.95
C ARG A 34 -6.94 9.85 13.33
N GLY A 35 -5.71 10.29 13.09
CA GLY A 35 -5.45 11.58 12.45
C GLY A 35 -6.03 11.67 11.03
N THR A 36 -6.00 10.57 10.27
CA THR A 36 -6.57 10.52 8.91
C THR A 36 -8.09 10.66 8.92
N VAL A 37 -8.80 9.93 9.79
CA VAL A 37 -10.26 9.98 9.89
C VAL A 37 -10.73 11.34 10.43
N SER A 38 -10.11 11.86 11.50
CA SER A 38 -10.45 13.20 12.02
C SER A 38 -10.26 14.28 10.95
N ARG A 39 -9.20 14.17 10.13
CA ARG A 39 -8.95 15.08 9.01
C ARG A 39 -10.04 14.98 7.95
N LEU A 40 -10.37 13.77 7.50
CA LEU A 40 -11.40 13.53 6.48
C LEU A 40 -12.75 14.09 6.87
N MET A 41 -13.22 13.77 8.08
CA MET A 41 -14.54 14.22 8.55
C MET A 41 -14.60 15.74 8.71
N LYS A 42 -13.47 16.40 8.99
CA LYS A 42 -13.36 17.86 9.06
C LYS A 42 -13.36 18.52 7.68
N GLU A 43 -12.63 17.96 6.71
CA GLU A 43 -12.42 18.56 5.39
C GLU A 43 -13.50 18.19 4.37
N ILE A 44 -14.23 17.10 4.62
CA ILE A 44 -15.39 16.66 3.84
C ILE A 44 -16.57 16.49 4.80
N PRO A 45 -17.21 17.60 5.23
CA PRO A 45 -18.34 17.53 6.16
C PRO A 45 -19.47 16.65 5.60
N GLY A 46 -19.97 15.72 6.42
CA GLY A 46 -21.04 14.79 6.03
C GLY A 46 -20.57 13.51 5.32
N ILE A 47 -19.25 13.30 5.16
CA ILE A 47 -18.73 12.01 4.67
C ILE A 47 -19.14 10.86 5.59
N ARG A 48 -19.63 9.77 5.00
CA ARG A 48 -19.86 8.50 5.71
C ARG A 48 -18.84 7.46 5.26
N ILE A 49 -18.24 6.78 6.21
CA ILE A 49 -17.20 5.77 5.99
C ILE A 49 -17.73 4.43 6.48
N GLY A 50 -17.63 3.40 5.63
CA GLY A 50 -17.81 2.00 6.00
C GLY A 50 -16.50 1.24 5.85
N ILE A 51 -16.37 0.11 6.53
CA ILE A 51 -15.16 -0.73 6.47
C ILE A 51 -15.53 -2.20 6.35
N ILE A 52 -14.87 -2.92 5.45
CA ILE A 52 -14.94 -4.39 5.36
C ILE A 52 -13.52 -4.95 5.57
N ALA A 53 -13.26 -5.54 6.73
CA ALA A 53 -12.05 -6.34 6.93
C ALA A 53 -12.31 -7.77 6.45
N HIS A 54 -11.40 -8.37 5.68
CA HIS A 54 -11.57 -9.71 5.15
C HIS A 54 -10.28 -10.52 5.17
N GLY A 55 -10.36 -11.77 5.60
CA GLY A 55 -9.36 -12.81 5.34
C GLY A 55 -9.86 -13.73 4.24
N ASP A 56 -9.76 -15.04 4.48
CA ASP A 56 -10.33 -16.04 3.58
C ASP A 56 -11.31 -17.01 4.26
N TYR A 57 -11.94 -17.88 3.49
CA TYR A 57 -12.90 -18.86 3.97
C TYR A 57 -12.30 -19.82 5.02
N CYS A 58 -10.99 -20.13 4.94
CA CYS A 58 -10.33 -20.96 5.94
C CYS A 58 -10.26 -20.30 7.32
N ASP A 59 -10.35 -18.97 7.39
CA ASP A 59 -10.27 -18.20 8.63
C ASP A 59 -11.57 -18.22 9.46
N ALA A 60 -12.67 -18.76 8.89
CA ALA A 60 -13.96 -18.87 9.57
C ALA A 60 -13.87 -19.55 10.95
N GLY A 61 -12.97 -20.54 11.09
CA GLY A 61 -12.78 -21.31 12.32
C GLY A 61 -11.72 -20.76 13.29
N SER A 62 -10.90 -19.81 12.86
CA SER A 62 -9.76 -19.29 13.64
C SER A 62 -9.95 -17.83 14.07
N THR A 63 -10.45 -16.98 13.18
CA THR A 63 -10.63 -15.54 13.41
C THR A 63 -11.95 -15.05 12.83
N TYR A 64 -12.01 -14.81 11.51
CA TYR A 64 -13.22 -14.44 10.76
C TYR A 64 -12.95 -14.51 9.26
N VAL A 65 -13.99 -14.77 8.46
CA VAL A 65 -13.93 -14.55 6.99
C VAL A 65 -14.02 -13.05 6.72
N THR A 66 -15.07 -12.38 7.23
CA THR A 66 -15.24 -10.92 7.12
C THR A 66 -15.78 -10.28 8.38
N LYS A 67 -15.40 -9.03 8.64
CA LYS A 67 -16.01 -8.12 9.62
C LYS A 67 -16.42 -6.83 8.94
N LEU A 68 -17.58 -6.29 9.30
CA LEU A 68 -18.16 -5.11 8.65
C LEU A 68 -18.49 -4.01 9.65
N LEU A 69 -18.14 -2.79 9.28
CA LEU A 69 -18.70 -1.55 9.81
C LEU A 69 -19.53 -0.93 8.69
N ASP A 70 -20.83 -0.80 8.91
CA ASP A 70 -21.72 -0.11 7.97
C ASP A 70 -21.39 1.40 7.91
N LEU A 71 -21.87 2.07 6.87
CA LEU A 71 -21.63 3.48 6.61
C LEU A 71 -22.01 4.36 7.81
N THR A 72 -21.05 5.11 8.36
CA THR A 72 -21.25 5.98 9.51
C THR A 72 -20.41 7.25 9.42
N ASP A 73 -20.87 8.32 10.06
CA ASP A 73 -20.15 9.56 10.31
C ASP A 73 -19.60 9.63 11.75
N ASP A 74 -19.73 8.56 12.56
CA ASP A 74 -19.13 8.46 13.89
C ASP A 74 -17.64 8.11 13.78
N GLU A 75 -16.78 9.13 13.86
CA GLU A 75 -15.32 8.99 13.93
C GLU A 75 -14.88 7.91 14.93
N SER A 76 -15.51 7.89 16.11
CA SER A 76 -15.15 6.97 17.17
C SER A 76 -15.55 5.53 16.84
N ALA A 77 -16.63 5.31 16.08
CA ALA A 77 -17.01 3.99 15.59
C ALA A 77 -15.98 3.46 14.59
N VAL A 78 -15.57 4.30 13.63
CA VAL A 78 -14.55 3.97 12.63
C VAL A 78 -13.24 3.58 13.31
N VAL A 79 -12.74 4.42 14.23
CA VAL A 79 -11.49 4.14 14.95
C VAL A 79 -11.59 2.88 15.81
N ARG A 80 -12.68 2.72 16.58
CA ARG A 80 -12.89 1.52 17.41
C ARG A 80 -12.94 0.24 16.57
N PHE A 81 -13.52 0.30 15.38
CA PHE A 81 -13.60 -0.86 14.50
C PHE A 81 -12.19 -1.30 14.07
N VAL A 82 -11.39 -0.39 13.51
CA VAL A 82 -10.04 -0.73 13.02
C VAL A 82 -9.11 -1.15 14.15
N ASP A 83 -9.22 -0.56 15.34
CA ASP A 83 -8.44 -0.96 16.51
C ASP A 83 -8.72 -2.42 16.93
N ARG A 84 -9.94 -2.92 16.69
CA ARG A 84 -10.41 -4.26 17.10
C ARG A 84 -10.29 -5.34 16.03
N VAL A 85 -10.23 -4.96 14.75
CA VAL A 85 -10.01 -5.91 13.66
C VAL A 85 -8.70 -6.66 13.93
N GLU A 86 -8.71 -7.97 13.81
CA GLU A 86 -7.55 -8.85 13.98
C GLU A 86 -6.95 -9.17 12.61
N GLN A 87 -5.73 -9.72 12.61
CA GLN A 87 -5.09 -10.29 11.43
C GLN A 87 -5.65 -11.68 11.12
N THR A 88 -5.68 -12.07 9.84
CA THR A 88 -6.19 -13.35 9.33
C THR A 88 -5.11 -14.14 8.58
N GLY A 89 -5.35 -15.42 8.28
CA GLY A 89 -4.35 -16.32 7.73
C GLY A 89 -4.28 -16.37 6.20
N GLY A 90 -5.40 -16.33 5.49
CA GLY A 90 -5.47 -16.47 4.02
C GLY A 90 -5.41 -17.91 3.52
N GLY A 91 -4.50 -18.75 4.04
CA GLY A 91 -4.47 -20.21 3.80
C GLY A 91 -3.99 -20.63 2.41
N ASP A 92 -4.61 -20.14 1.34
CA ASP A 92 -4.13 -20.22 -0.04
C ASP A 92 -3.85 -18.84 -0.65
N ALA A 93 -3.65 -18.74 -1.97
CA ALA A 93 -3.21 -17.49 -2.60
C ALA A 93 -4.38 -16.56 -3.01
N PRO A 94 -5.46 -17.06 -3.64
CA PRO A 94 -6.67 -16.27 -3.80
C PRO A 94 -7.32 -15.94 -2.44
N GLU A 95 -8.06 -14.84 -2.40
CA GLU A 95 -8.72 -14.36 -1.19
C GLU A 95 -10.22 -14.14 -1.45
N CYS A 96 -11.05 -13.95 -0.42
CA CYS A 96 -12.52 -13.89 -0.57
C CYS A 96 -13.07 -12.56 -1.17
N TYR A 97 -12.37 -11.95 -2.13
CA TYR A 97 -12.74 -10.66 -2.72
C TYR A 97 -14.12 -10.68 -3.40
N GLU A 98 -14.53 -11.80 -3.97
CA GLU A 98 -15.89 -11.98 -4.52
C GLU A 98 -16.97 -11.84 -3.44
N PHE A 99 -16.69 -12.34 -2.22
CA PHE A 99 -17.60 -12.22 -1.09
C PHE A 99 -17.63 -10.81 -0.51
N VAL A 100 -16.50 -10.10 -0.52
CA VAL A 100 -16.44 -8.66 -0.22
C VAL A 100 -17.35 -7.88 -1.15
N LEU A 101 -17.28 -8.12 -2.47
CA LEU A 101 -18.12 -7.44 -3.46
C LEU A 101 -19.60 -7.73 -3.24
N ARG A 102 -19.96 -8.98 -2.90
CA ARG A 102 -21.33 -9.36 -2.53
C ARG A 102 -21.82 -8.64 -1.28
N GLN A 103 -21.02 -8.61 -0.21
CA GLN A 103 -21.44 -7.98 1.04
C GLN A 103 -21.51 -6.46 0.95
N ALA A 104 -20.63 -5.83 0.15
CA ALA A 104 -20.69 -4.40 -0.10
C ALA A 104 -22.04 -3.96 -0.72
N GLN A 105 -22.70 -4.81 -1.50
CA GLN A 105 -24.04 -4.53 -2.05
C GLN A 105 -25.12 -4.43 -0.97
N SER A 106 -24.91 -5.05 0.20
CA SER A 106 -25.89 -5.11 1.29
C SER A 106 -25.73 -3.97 2.31
N LEU A 107 -24.75 -3.09 2.13
CA LEU A 107 -24.53 -1.93 3.02
C LEU A 107 -25.57 -0.83 2.80
N SER A 108 -25.72 0.04 3.80
CA SER A 108 -26.77 1.08 3.85
C SER A 108 -26.46 2.31 2.98
N TRP A 109 -26.20 2.11 1.69
CA TRP A 109 -25.92 3.16 0.70
C TRP A 109 -27.10 4.10 0.48
N THR A 110 -26.87 5.42 0.56
CA THR A 110 -27.92 6.45 0.48
C THR A 110 -28.12 6.93 -0.94
N VAL A 111 -29.35 6.85 -1.46
CA VAL A 111 -29.66 7.24 -2.86
C VAL A 111 -29.33 8.71 -3.08
N GLY A 112 -28.65 9.02 -4.19
CA GLY A 112 -28.25 10.37 -4.56
C GLY A 112 -26.93 10.84 -3.92
N TYR A 113 -26.24 9.99 -3.17
CA TYR A 113 -24.86 10.24 -2.74
C TYR A 113 -23.88 9.78 -3.83
N THR A 114 -22.74 10.45 -3.91
CA THR A 114 -21.54 9.95 -4.58
C THR A 114 -20.98 8.81 -3.75
N ARG A 115 -20.76 7.66 -4.37
CA ARG A 115 -20.37 6.42 -3.68
C ARG A 115 -19.08 5.86 -4.25
N ALA A 116 -18.34 5.11 -3.45
CA ALA A 116 -17.29 4.22 -3.95
C ALA A 116 -17.02 3.08 -2.97
N LEU A 117 -16.74 1.90 -3.52
CA LEU A 117 -16.06 0.83 -2.79
C LEU A 117 -14.58 0.89 -3.14
N VAL A 118 -13.70 0.80 -2.16
CA VAL A 118 -12.24 0.75 -2.35
C VAL A 118 -11.77 -0.61 -1.88
N LEU A 119 -11.40 -1.48 -2.82
CA LEU A 119 -10.94 -2.84 -2.52
C LEU A 119 -9.41 -2.85 -2.47
N ILE A 120 -8.84 -3.02 -1.28
CA ILE A 120 -7.40 -2.98 -1.02
C ILE A 120 -6.91 -4.39 -0.69
N GLY A 121 -6.07 -4.94 -1.58
CA GLY A 121 -5.48 -6.27 -1.45
C GLY A 121 -4.31 -6.44 -2.40
N ASP A 122 -3.70 -7.62 -2.44
CA ASP A 122 -2.54 -7.91 -3.28
C ASP A 122 -2.69 -9.13 -4.21
N ASP A 123 -3.84 -9.82 -4.19
CA ASP A 123 -4.05 -11.06 -4.97
C ASP A 123 -5.34 -11.05 -5.84
N VAL A 124 -5.90 -12.22 -6.15
CA VAL A 124 -7.12 -12.41 -6.95
C VAL A 124 -8.25 -13.06 -6.15
N PRO A 125 -9.52 -12.90 -6.55
CA PRO A 125 -10.65 -13.63 -5.96
C PRO A 125 -10.59 -15.13 -6.25
N HIS A 126 -11.28 -15.92 -5.42
CA HIS A 126 -11.61 -17.30 -5.73
C HIS A 126 -12.54 -17.41 -6.95
N GLY A 127 -12.35 -18.47 -7.74
CA GLY A 127 -13.28 -18.79 -8.84
C GLY A 127 -14.63 -19.34 -8.33
N PRO A 128 -15.71 -19.30 -9.13
CA PRO A 128 -17.05 -19.77 -8.70
C PRO A 128 -17.10 -21.22 -8.19
N SER A 129 -16.23 -22.10 -8.70
CA SER A 129 -16.16 -23.49 -8.23
C SER A 129 -15.31 -23.69 -6.97
N HIS A 130 -14.62 -22.65 -6.52
CA HIS A 130 -13.64 -22.70 -5.43
C HIS A 130 -14.07 -21.88 -4.20
N ASN A 131 -15.20 -21.17 -4.26
CA ASN A 131 -15.78 -20.49 -3.10
C ASN A 131 -17.12 -21.13 -2.68
N PRO A 132 -17.46 -21.15 -1.37
CA PRO A 132 -18.64 -21.83 -0.84
C PRO A 132 -19.97 -21.20 -1.30
N HIS A 133 -19.92 -19.98 -1.81
CA HIS A 133 -21.10 -19.22 -2.24
C HIS A 133 -21.33 -19.26 -3.75
N GLN A 134 -20.45 -19.93 -4.51
CA GLN A 134 -20.45 -19.99 -5.97
C GLN A 134 -20.53 -18.61 -6.65
N LEU A 135 -19.89 -17.62 -6.05
CA LEU A 135 -19.90 -16.24 -6.54
C LEU A 135 -18.92 -16.10 -7.71
N ASP A 136 -19.36 -15.36 -8.73
CA ASP A 136 -18.47 -14.80 -9.76
C ASP A 136 -18.27 -13.31 -9.46
N TRP A 137 -17.04 -12.93 -9.12
CA TRP A 137 -16.69 -11.54 -8.83
C TRP A 137 -17.09 -10.58 -9.95
N ARG A 138 -17.16 -11.04 -11.22
CA ARG A 138 -17.59 -10.22 -12.35
C ARG A 138 -19.07 -9.87 -12.28
N GLU A 139 -19.90 -10.79 -11.80
CA GLU A 139 -21.31 -10.55 -11.57
C GLU A 139 -21.51 -9.59 -10.40
N GLU A 140 -20.74 -9.78 -9.32
CA GLU A 140 -20.80 -8.94 -8.12
C GLU A 140 -20.35 -7.50 -8.38
N VAL A 141 -19.23 -7.30 -9.08
CA VAL A 141 -18.78 -5.95 -9.44
C VAL A 141 -19.73 -5.27 -10.42
N ALA A 142 -20.35 -6.01 -11.34
CA ALA A 142 -21.36 -5.47 -12.24
C ALA A 142 -22.63 -5.06 -11.48
N ALA A 143 -23.00 -5.79 -10.41
CA ALA A 143 -24.11 -5.42 -9.55
C ALA A 143 -23.84 -4.11 -8.80
N LEU A 144 -22.64 -3.94 -8.22
CA LEU A 144 -22.22 -2.66 -7.62
C LEU A 144 -22.23 -1.51 -8.63
N GLY A 145 -21.74 -1.75 -9.86
CA GLY A 145 -21.82 -0.77 -10.94
C GLY A 145 -23.26 -0.33 -11.24
N ARG A 146 -24.21 -1.28 -11.31
CA ARG A 146 -25.65 -0.96 -11.47
C ARG A 146 -26.24 -0.19 -10.30
N MET A 147 -25.69 -0.34 -9.09
CA MET A 147 -26.07 0.44 -7.91
C MET A 147 -25.46 1.86 -7.89
N GLY A 148 -24.64 2.21 -8.89
CA GLY A 148 -23.90 3.47 -8.90
C GLY A 148 -22.77 3.50 -7.87
N VAL A 149 -22.19 2.34 -7.55
CA VAL A 149 -21.04 2.19 -6.66
C VAL A 149 -19.83 1.76 -7.50
N PRO A 150 -19.02 2.69 -8.03
CA PRO A 150 -17.76 2.34 -8.67
C PRO A 150 -16.81 1.67 -7.67
N VAL A 151 -16.01 0.71 -8.16
CA VAL A 151 -15.04 -0.04 -7.36
C VAL A 151 -13.63 0.39 -7.72
N TYR A 152 -12.92 0.95 -6.75
CA TYR A 152 -11.53 1.34 -6.88
C TYR A 152 -10.69 0.15 -6.46
N GLY A 153 -10.08 -0.51 -7.44
CA GLY A 153 -9.19 -1.63 -7.21
C GLY A 153 -7.80 -1.13 -6.82
N VAL A 154 -7.45 -1.22 -5.54
CA VAL A 154 -6.14 -0.82 -5.02
C VAL A 154 -5.26 -2.05 -4.92
N GLN A 155 -4.40 -2.23 -5.92
CA GLN A 155 -3.46 -3.34 -6.00
C GLN A 155 -2.20 -3.03 -5.18
N ALA A 156 -2.00 -3.74 -4.09
CA ALA A 156 -0.77 -3.72 -3.30
C ALA A 156 0.31 -4.64 -3.88
N LEU A 157 1.57 -4.35 -3.56
CA LEU A 157 2.76 -5.16 -3.87
C LEU A 157 3.05 -5.44 -5.37
N ALA A 158 2.24 -4.91 -6.29
CA ALA A 158 2.42 -5.02 -7.74
C ALA A 158 2.56 -6.46 -8.26
N ARG A 159 1.88 -7.43 -7.65
CA ARG A 159 1.89 -8.83 -8.11
C ARG A 159 1.31 -8.93 -9.53
N ARG A 160 2.13 -9.32 -10.51
CA ARG A 160 1.75 -9.17 -11.92
C ARG A 160 0.56 -10.02 -12.32
N HIS A 161 0.41 -11.20 -11.72
CA HIS A 161 -0.71 -12.09 -12.01
C HIS A 161 -2.07 -11.47 -11.60
N ALA A 162 -2.11 -10.64 -10.55
CA ALA A 162 -3.32 -9.99 -10.08
C ALA A 162 -3.70 -8.72 -10.87
N THR A 163 -2.77 -8.14 -11.65
CA THR A 163 -3.01 -6.86 -12.35
C THR A 163 -4.20 -6.90 -13.31
N ALA A 164 -4.42 -8.02 -14.00
CA ALA A 164 -5.56 -8.14 -14.92
C ALA A 164 -6.90 -8.07 -14.16
N PHE A 165 -6.98 -8.71 -12.99
CA PHE A 165 -8.17 -8.67 -12.13
C PHE A 165 -8.49 -7.24 -11.69
N TYR A 166 -7.53 -6.52 -11.09
CA TYR A 166 -7.77 -5.16 -10.60
C TYR A 166 -8.15 -4.17 -11.70
N LYS A 167 -7.58 -4.30 -12.90
CA LYS A 167 -7.96 -3.49 -14.07
C LYS A 167 -9.40 -3.76 -14.49
N GLU A 168 -9.74 -5.04 -14.68
CA GLU A 168 -11.08 -5.42 -15.12
C GLU A 168 -12.15 -5.07 -14.06
N LEU A 169 -11.82 -5.20 -12.76
CA LEU A 169 -12.67 -4.78 -11.64
C LEU A 169 -13.03 -3.29 -11.71
N ALA A 170 -12.01 -2.45 -11.89
CA ALA A 170 -12.19 -1.00 -12.02
C ALA A 170 -12.99 -0.65 -13.28
N GLU A 171 -12.62 -1.20 -14.43
CA GLU A 171 -13.29 -0.94 -15.72
C GLU A 171 -14.77 -1.33 -15.69
N LYS A 172 -15.12 -2.50 -15.14
CA LYS A 172 -16.52 -2.97 -15.08
C LYS A 172 -17.44 -2.11 -14.22
N SER A 173 -16.88 -1.46 -13.20
CA SER A 173 -17.65 -0.63 -12.26
C SER A 173 -17.57 0.87 -12.56
N GLY A 174 -16.69 1.30 -13.46
CA GLY A 174 -16.38 2.71 -13.70
C GLY A 174 -15.49 3.34 -12.62
N GLY A 175 -14.73 2.53 -11.89
CA GLY A 175 -13.74 2.98 -10.90
C GLY A 175 -12.33 3.12 -11.46
N PHE A 176 -11.32 3.12 -10.57
CA PHE A 176 -9.91 3.22 -10.94
C PHE A 176 -9.11 2.01 -10.47
N HIS A 177 -8.14 1.58 -11.29
CA HIS A 177 -7.05 0.71 -10.84
C HIS A 177 -5.94 1.59 -10.27
N LEU A 178 -5.73 1.48 -8.96
CA LEU A 178 -4.70 2.20 -8.22
C LEU A 178 -3.64 1.22 -7.73
N ARG A 179 -2.43 1.74 -7.51
CA ARG A 179 -1.30 0.95 -6.99
C ARG A 179 -0.94 1.39 -5.59
N LEU A 180 -0.64 0.43 -4.72
CA LEU A 180 -0.07 0.65 -3.39
C LEU A 180 1.26 -0.10 -3.28
N ASP A 181 2.28 0.40 -3.99
CA ASP A 181 3.59 -0.23 -4.01
C ASP A 181 4.39 0.00 -2.72
N GLN A 182 4.12 1.11 -2.02
CA GLN A 182 4.68 1.46 -0.72
C GLN A 182 3.55 1.62 0.28
N PHE A 183 3.48 0.77 1.30
CA PHE A 183 2.43 0.82 2.32
C PHE A 183 2.46 2.12 3.14
N ALA A 184 3.61 2.81 3.20
CA ALA A 184 3.71 4.14 3.80
C ALA A 184 2.77 5.17 3.15
N HIS A 185 2.37 4.96 1.89
CA HIS A 185 1.45 5.83 1.14
C HIS A 185 -0.03 5.54 1.40
N VAL A 186 -0.38 4.52 2.18
CA VAL A 186 -1.80 4.10 2.33
C VAL A 186 -2.68 5.24 2.81
N THR A 187 -2.23 6.08 3.75
CA THR A 187 -3.02 7.21 4.25
C THR A 187 -3.22 8.29 3.20
N ASP A 188 -2.22 8.56 2.36
CA ASP A 188 -2.35 9.50 1.25
C ASP A 188 -3.33 8.97 0.20
N LEU A 189 -3.31 7.65 -0.03
CA LEU A 189 -4.28 7.00 -0.91
C LEU A 189 -5.71 7.12 -0.37
N LEU A 190 -5.94 6.84 0.91
CA LEU A 190 -7.27 6.97 1.53
C LEU A 190 -7.78 8.42 1.41
N LEU A 191 -6.94 9.40 1.75
CA LEU A 191 -7.27 10.82 1.61
C LEU A 191 -7.59 11.19 0.16
N ALA A 192 -6.73 10.80 -0.78
CA ALA A 192 -6.88 11.11 -2.19
C ALA A 192 -8.18 10.51 -2.77
N VAL A 193 -8.55 9.28 -2.41
CA VAL A 193 -9.83 8.70 -2.83
C VAL A 193 -11.01 9.48 -2.28
N CYS A 194 -10.98 9.85 -1.00
CA CYS A 194 -12.04 10.67 -0.41
C CYS A 194 -12.17 12.04 -1.10
N TYR A 195 -11.05 12.73 -1.33
CA TYR A 195 -11.07 14.00 -2.04
C TYR A 195 -11.54 13.85 -3.49
N LYS A 196 -11.15 12.77 -4.19
CA LYS A 196 -11.62 12.48 -5.55
C LYS A 196 -13.13 12.35 -5.60
N GLN A 197 -13.74 11.64 -4.65
CA GLN A 197 -15.20 11.47 -4.61
C GLN A 197 -15.94 12.74 -4.20
N SER A 198 -15.27 13.64 -3.50
CA SER A 198 -15.81 14.97 -3.22
C SER A 198 -15.70 15.90 -4.44
N SER A 199 -14.50 16.10 -4.99
CA SER A 199 -14.28 16.79 -6.29
C SER A 199 -12.83 16.70 -6.79
N ASP A 200 -12.64 16.84 -8.10
CA ASP A 200 -11.30 16.94 -8.72
C ASP A 200 -10.48 18.11 -8.19
N ALA A 201 -11.14 19.24 -7.86
CA ALA A 201 -10.47 20.41 -7.29
C ALA A 201 -9.89 20.12 -5.90
N GLN A 202 -10.59 19.35 -5.06
CA GLN A 202 -10.05 18.92 -3.76
C GLN A 202 -8.89 17.94 -3.93
N LEU A 203 -8.99 16.99 -4.88
CA LEU A 203 -7.88 16.08 -5.18
C LEU A 203 -6.63 16.84 -5.65
N GLN A 204 -6.78 17.81 -6.55
CA GLN A 204 -5.67 18.67 -7.01
C GLN A 204 -5.08 19.50 -5.87
N SER A 205 -5.91 20.03 -4.98
CA SER A 205 -5.43 20.78 -3.81
C SER A 205 -4.59 19.89 -2.88
N PHE A 206 -5.02 18.65 -2.68
CA PHE A 206 -4.26 17.66 -1.91
C PHE A 206 -2.96 17.25 -2.62
N GLU A 207 -2.96 17.10 -3.95
CA GLU A 207 -1.74 16.87 -4.73
C GLU A 207 -0.71 17.99 -4.49
N GLN A 208 -1.13 19.26 -4.53
CA GLN A 208 -0.25 20.40 -4.28
C GLN A 208 0.30 20.44 -2.85
N GLU A 209 -0.52 20.01 -1.86
CA GLU A 209 -0.06 19.85 -0.48
C GLU A 209 1.05 18.79 -0.39
N VAL A 210 0.84 17.60 -0.98
CA VAL A 210 1.83 16.52 -1.01
C VAL A 210 3.15 16.97 -1.63
N VAL A 211 3.09 17.76 -2.72
CA VAL A 211 4.28 18.37 -3.35
C VAL A 211 4.96 19.36 -2.40
N ARG A 212 4.21 20.30 -1.82
CA ARG A 212 4.74 21.34 -0.94
C ARG A 212 5.42 20.77 0.31
N GLU A 213 4.89 19.67 0.84
CA GLU A 213 5.45 18.96 1.99
C GLU A 213 6.64 18.05 1.63
N GLY A 214 7.01 17.98 0.34
CA GLY A 214 8.12 17.14 -0.12
C GLY A 214 7.85 15.64 0.01
N ARG A 215 6.57 15.24 0.11
CA ARG A 215 6.15 13.84 0.24
C ARG A 215 5.91 13.16 -1.11
N MET A 216 5.86 13.92 -2.19
CA MET A 216 5.59 13.38 -3.53
C MET A 216 6.64 12.34 -3.93
N SER A 217 6.15 11.17 -4.35
CA SER A 217 6.94 10.10 -4.96
C SER A 217 6.32 9.73 -6.29
N ARG A 218 7.02 8.97 -7.14
CA ARG A 218 6.44 8.51 -8.41
C ARG A 218 5.19 7.66 -8.23
N GLY A 219 5.13 6.83 -7.18
CA GLY A 219 3.92 6.06 -6.89
C GLY A 219 2.71 6.96 -6.62
N LEU A 220 2.91 8.04 -5.85
CA LEU A 220 1.87 9.04 -5.59
C LEU A 220 1.53 9.85 -6.85
N ASP A 221 2.51 10.25 -7.65
CA ASP A 221 2.28 10.98 -8.91
C ASP A 221 1.45 10.15 -9.91
N VAL A 222 1.77 8.86 -10.06
CA VAL A 222 0.97 7.92 -10.87
C VAL A 222 -0.46 7.81 -10.32
N MET A 223 -0.63 7.72 -9.00
CA MET A 223 -1.95 7.67 -8.35
C MET A 223 -2.78 8.93 -8.63
N PHE A 224 -2.22 10.13 -8.42
CA PHE A 224 -2.89 11.40 -8.72
C PHE A 224 -3.21 11.54 -10.20
N SER A 225 -2.25 11.23 -11.07
CA SER A 225 -2.44 11.25 -12.52
C SER A 225 -3.55 10.31 -12.96
N THR A 226 -3.64 9.11 -12.39
CA THR A 226 -4.69 8.13 -12.71
C THR A 226 -6.08 8.66 -12.33
N MET A 227 -6.26 9.13 -11.09
CA MET A 227 -7.57 9.61 -10.63
C MET A 227 -8.00 10.93 -11.29
N LEU A 228 -7.05 11.76 -11.72
CA LEU A 228 -7.29 12.97 -12.52
C LEU A 228 -7.31 12.70 -14.03
N GLN A 229 -7.18 11.45 -14.46
CA GLN A 229 -7.17 11.02 -15.86
C GLN A 229 -6.13 11.78 -16.72
N ARG A 230 -4.96 12.07 -16.12
CA ARG A 230 -3.79 12.65 -16.78
C ARG A 230 -2.87 11.54 -17.28
N THR A 231 -1.95 11.89 -18.18
CA THR A 231 -0.87 10.98 -18.58
C THR A 231 0.09 10.79 -17.40
N ALA A 232 0.25 9.56 -16.94
CA ALA A 232 1.16 9.24 -15.85
C ALA A 232 2.64 9.33 -16.31
N PRO A 233 3.57 9.68 -15.40
CA PRO A 233 5.00 9.69 -15.72
C PRO A 233 5.51 8.27 -16.03
N PRO A 234 6.55 8.14 -16.88
CA PRO A 234 7.13 6.84 -17.20
C PRO A 234 7.79 6.19 -15.96
N LEU A 235 7.72 4.85 -15.90
CA LEU A 235 8.18 4.04 -14.76
C LEU A 235 9.70 3.79 -14.71
N HIS A 236 10.48 4.24 -15.69
CA HIS A 236 11.91 3.93 -15.79
C HIS A 236 12.79 5.18 -15.93
N GLY A 237 13.82 5.27 -15.08
CA GLY A 237 14.91 6.25 -15.12
C GLY A 237 16.12 5.78 -15.96
N GLU A 238 17.23 6.51 -15.86
CA GLU A 238 18.45 6.41 -16.71
C GLU A 238 18.97 4.98 -16.94
N ALA A 239 19.49 4.75 -18.16
CA ALA A 239 19.74 3.45 -18.77
C ALA A 239 20.76 2.52 -18.07
N ASP A 240 21.62 3.04 -17.20
CA ASP A 240 22.72 2.27 -16.59
C ASP A 240 22.40 1.72 -15.19
N LEU A 241 21.32 2.19 -14.55
CA LEU A 241 20.87 1.65 -13.26
C LEU A 241 19.73 0.66 -13.47
N ARG A 242 19.88 -0.56 -12.93
CA ARG A 242 18.78 -1.54 -12.96
C ARG A 242 17.71 -1.08 -11.98
N ALA A 243 16.66 -0.48 -12.52
CA ALA A 243 15.48 -0.10 -11.77
C ALA A 243 14.95 -1.32 -11.01
N VAL A 244 14.77 -1.15 -9.71
CA VAL A 244 14.12 -2.14 -8.88
C VAL A 244 12.62 -2.12 -9.22
N PRO A 245 12.03 -3.26 -9.58
CA PRO A 245 10.61 -3.31 -9.84
C PRO A 245 9.82 -2.83 -8.61
N PRO A 246 8.75 -2.03 -8.80
CA PRO A 246 7.94 -1.61 -7.67
C PRO A 246 7.31 -2.81 -6.99
N GLY A 247 7.13 -2.74 -5.67
CA GLY A 247 6.63 -3.85 -4.85
C GLY A 247 7.71 -4.81 -4.34
N ARG A 248 8.96 -4.76 -4.82
CA ARG A 248 10.06 -5.58 -4.24
C ARG A 248 10.39 -5.17 -2.81
N PHE A 249 10.48 -3.87 -2.55
CA PHE A 249 10.85 -3.34 -1.23
C PHE A 249 9.75 -2.46 -0.65
N GLN A 250 9.57 -2.55 0.66
CA GLN A 250 8.90 -1.54 1.47
C GLN A 250 9.96 -0.61 2.10
N VAL A 251 9.79 0.70 1.92
CA VAL A 251 10.61 1.74 2.57
C VAL A 251 9.95 2.12 3.90
N LEU A 252 10.69 2.01 4.99
CA LEU A 252 10.20 2.28 6.34
C LEU A 252 11.09 3.30 7.03
N ASP A 253 10.46 4.28 7.69
CA ASP A 253 11.16 5.24 8.55
C ASP A 253 11.45 4.60 9.92
N VAL A 254 12.67 4.82 10.41
CA VAL A 254 13.14 4.30 11.70
C VAL A 254 13.03 5.38 12.75
N ASP A 255 11.97 5.37 13.54
CA ASP A 255 11.71 6.42 14.55
C ASP A 255 12.71 6.40 15.71
N ARG A 256 13.15 5.21 16.12
CA ARG A 256 14.08 5.01 17.23
C ARG A 256 15.14 3.97 16.91
N THR A 257 16.30 4.13 17.54
CA THR A 257 17.41 3.18 17.38
C THR A 257 17.02 1.83 18.00
N GLN A 258 16.94 0.77 17.19
CA GLN A 258 16.59 -0.57 17.66
C GLN A 258 17.12 -1.69 16.74
N PRO A 259 17.19 -2.95 17.22
CA PRO A 259 17.56 -4.10 16.38
C PRO A 259 16.63 -4.30 15.17
N ILE A 260 17.17 -4.79 14.06
CA ILE A 260 16.38 -5.08 12.85
C ILE A 260 15.23 -6.03 13.16
N LYS A 261 15.46 -7.11 13.90
CA LYS A 261 14.42 -8.11 14.18
C LYS A 261 13.22 -7.47 14.86
N ASP A 262 13.46 -6.68 15.90
CA ASP A 262 12.42 -6.00 16.66
C ASP A 262 11.69 -4.99 15.76
N PHE A 263 12.42 -4.19 14.98
CA PHE A 263 11.84 -3.23 14.04
C PHE A 263 10.92 -3.88 13.00
N VAL A 264 11.34 -5.00 12.42
CA VAL A 264 10.58 -5.73 11.41
C VAL A 264 9.28 -6.28 12.04
N GLN A 265 9.37 -6.91 13.20
CA GLN A 265 8.21 -7.45 13.91
C GLN A 265 7.21 -6.37 14.35
N GLU A 266 7.69 -5.23 14.85
CA GLU A 266 6.84 -4.09 15.22
C GLU A 266 6.10 -3.45 14.05
N ASN A 267 6.59 -3.65 12.82
CA ASN A 267 5.94 -3.18 11.59
C ASN A 267 5.08 -4.26 10.92
N GLY A 268 4.77 -5.36 11.62
CA GLY A 268 3.93 -6.43 11.10
C GLY A 268 4.59 -7.26 9.99
N LEU A 269 5.92 -7.21 9.88
CA LEU A 269 6.69 -7.97 8.90
C LEU A 269 7.26 -9.24 9.53
N GLY A 270 7.36 -10.31 8.75
CA GLY A 270 8.12 -11.50 9.12
C GLY A 270 9.61 -11.19 9.15
N PHE A 271 10.37 -11.72 10.12
CA PHE A 271 11.83 -11.59 10.08
C PHE A 271 12.45 -12.73 9.31
N LYS A 272 13.20 -12.41 8.25
CA LYS A 272 14.05 -13.37 7.53
C LYS A 272 15.40 -12.76 7.19
N THR A 273 16.45 -13.53 7.48
CA THR A 273 17.84 -13.14 7.22
C THR A 273 18.04 -12.79 5.75
N GLY A 274 18.69 -11.65 5.49
CA GLY A 274 19.00 -11.20 4.14
C GLY A 274 17.95 -10.30 3.49
N ARG A 275 16.76 -10.16 4.07
CA ARG A 275 15.68 -9.31 3.51
C ARG A 275 15.72 -7.86 3.98
N GLY A 276 16.46 -7.56 5.03
CA GLY A 276 16.55 -6.21 5.59
C GLY A 276 17.76 -5.44 5.07
N PHE A 277 17.56 -4.18 4.69
CA PHE A 277 18.63 -3.29 4.24
C PHE A 277 18.63 -2.01 5.07
N TYR A 278 19.75 -1.73 5.74
CA TYR A 278 19.90 -0.56 6.58
C TYR A 278 20.49 0.60 5.79
N GLU A 279 20.08 1.82 6.12
CA GLU A 279 20.70 3.01 5.57
C GLU A 279 22.18 3.12 5.99
N PHE A 280 23.05 3.35 5.00
CA PHE A 280 24.48 3.43 5.17
C PHE A 280 24.91 4.84 5.62
N THR A 281 24.77 5.10 6.93
CA THR A 281 24.98 6.43 7.52
C THR A 281 26.38 6.66 8.11
N LYS A 282 27.21 5.62 8.23
CA LYS A 282 28.54 5.70 8.86
C LYS A 282 29.56 4.81 8.17
N THR A 283 30.84 5.02 8.46
CA THR A 283 31.94 4.23 7.89
C THR A 283 31.84 2.77 8.32
N GLU A 284 31.79 1.83 7.37
CA GLU A 284 31.70 0.40 7.65
C GLU A 284 32.43 -0.45 6.61
N THR A 285 32.69 -1.71 6.98
CA THR A 285 33.18 -2.73 6.04
C THR A 285 31.98 -3.41 5.37
N ILE A 286 31.85 -3.24 4.07
CA ILE A 286 30.80 -3.86 3.26
C ILE A 286 31.38 -5.09 2.57
N GLN A 287 30.78 -6.26 2.83
CA GLN A 287 31.18 -7.52 2.21
C GLN A 287 30.78 -7.55 0.73
N GLY A 288 31.62 -8.16 -0.10
CA GLY A 288 31.40 -8.29 -1.54
C GLY A 288 30.06 -8.89 -1.95
N ARG A 289 29.60 -9.87 -1.17
CA ARG A 289 28.33 -10.58 -1.37
C ARG A 289 27.08 -9.80 -0.99
N LYS A 290 27.20 -8.65 -0.31
CA LYS A 290 26.04 -7.88 0.13
C LYS A 290 25.49 -7.05 -1.02
N GLU A 291 24.18 -7.11 -1.21
CA GLU A 291 23.49 -6.23 -2.15
C GLU A 291 23.47 -4.78 -1.63
N VAL A 292 23.60 -3.84 -2.57
CA VAL A 292 23.46 -2.41 -2.36
C VAL A 292 22.27 -1.92 -3.16
N VAL A 293 21.41 -1.12 -2.53
CA VAL A 293 20.26 -0.48 -3.16
C VAL A 293 20.38 1.02 -2.98
N LEU A 294 20.17 1.78 -4.04
CA LEU A 294 20.12 3.24 -4.02
C LEU A 294 18.67 3.69 -4.14
N MET A 295 18.27 4.69 -3.35
CA MET A 295 16.97 5.34 -3.48
C MET A 295 17.16 6.80 -3.87
N ASP A 296 16.60 7.21 -5.00
CA ASP A 296 16.60 8.62 -5.39
C ASP A 296 15.75 9.44 -4.41
N ARG A 297 16.35 10.47 -3.81
CA ARG A 297 15.70 11.26 -2.75
C ARG A 297 14.48 12.04 -3.22
N LYS A 298 14.42 12.40 -4.50
CA LYS A 298 13.37 13.24 -5.06
C LYS A 298 12.16 12.41 -5.48
N THR A 299 12.41 11.26 -6.10
CA THR A 299 11.37 10.47 -6.75
C THR A 299 10.98 9.22 -5.97
N GLY A 300 11.85 8.76 -5.06
CA GLY A 300 11.70 7.51 -4.32
C GLY A 300 12.04 6.26 -5.14
N ASP A 301 12.55 6.39 -6.36
CA ASP A 301 12.96 5.23 -7.16
C ASP A 301 14.07 4.45 -6.50
N LEU A 302 13.97 3.13 -6.59
CA LEU A 302 14.98 2.21 -6.12
C LEU A 302 15.78 1.66 -7.30
N TYR A 303 17.08 1.57 -7.13
CA TYR A 303 18.03 1.06 -8.11
C TYR A 303 18.97 0.06 -7.44
N SER A 304 19.25 -1.06 -8.10
CA SER A 304 20.17 -2.07 -7.59
C SER A 304 21.10 -2.60 -8.69
N GLY A 305 21.95 -3.58 -8.34
CA GLY A 305 22.91 -4.20 -9.25
C GLY A 305 24.34 -3.71 -9.07
N GLU A 306 25.24 -4.14 -9.96
CA GLU A 306 26.68 -3.85 -9.87
C GLU A 306 26.97 -2.35 -9.93
N ARG A 307 26.25 -1.61 -10.79
CA ARG A 307 26.38 -0.16 -10.90
C ARG A 307 26.13 0.57 -9.58
N ALA A 308 25.18 0.10 -8.77
CA ALA A 308 24.91 0.68 -7.45
C ALA A 308 26.11 0.52 -6.49
N ARG A 309 26.88 -0.58 -6.60
CA ARG A 309 28.13 -0.79 -5.86
C ARG A 309 29.25 0.09 -6.40
N GLU A 310 29.42 0.16 -7.72
CA GLU A 310 30.44 1.00 -8.36
C GLU A 310 30.27 2.49 -7.99
N MET A 311 29.04 2.98 -7.92
CA MET A 311 28.74 4.36 -7.50
C MET A 311 29.21 4.68 -6.07
N LEU A 312 29.40 3.67 -5.23
CA LEU A 312 29.99 3.80 -3.90
C LEU A 312 31.51 3.57 -3.88
N GLY A 313 32.13 3.37 -5.05
CA GLY A 313 33.53 2.97 -5.16
C GLY A 313 33.78 1.56 -4.62
N LEU A 314 32.78 0.68 -4.64
CA LEU A 314 32.89 -0.71 -4.24
C LEU A 314 33.09 -1.60 -5.47
N PRO A 315 34.27 -2.20 -5.68
CA PRO A 315 34.46 -3.16 -6.75
C PRO A 315 33.49 -4.35 -6.60
N PRO A 316 33.04 -4.95 -7.72
CA PRO A 316 32.19 -6.14 -7.70
C PRO A 316 32.86 -7.28 -6.91
N GLY A 317 32.10 -7.92 -6.00
CA GLY A 317 32.59 -9.05 -5.22
C GLY A 317 33.63 -8.74 -4.13
N GLU A 318 34.15 -7.51 -4.04
CA GLU A 318 35.17 -7.16 -3.06
C GLU A 318 34.61 -6.71 -1.72
N THR A 319 35.36 -7.03 -0.65
CA THR A 319 35.07 -6.55 0.70
C THR A 319 35.91 -5.32 0.99
N VAL A 320 35.26 -4.17 1.12
CA VAL A 320 35.96 -2.88 1.27
C VAL A 320 35.41 -2.14 2.48
N ARG A 321 36.31 -1.48 3.22
CA ARG A 321 35.95 -0.52 4.26
C ARG A 321 35.76 0.85 3.62
N ILE A 322 34.51 1.30 3.55
CA ILE A 322 34.17 2.58 2.93
C ILE A 322 33.48 3.52 3.90
N ARG A 323 33.62 4.82 3.64
CA ARG A 323 32.80 5.86 4.26
C ARG A 323 31.53 6.04 3.43
N PRO A 324 30.43 6.57 3.98
CA PRO A 324 29.31 7.01 3.17
C PRO A 324 29.82 7.96 2.09
N ALA A 325 29.68 7.54 0.83
CA ALA A 325 29.98 8.42 -0.30
C ALA A 325 28.97 9.57 -0.28
N SER A 326 29.38 10.78 -0.66
CA SER A 326 28.47 11.91 -0.84
C SER A 326 27.65 11.72 -2.12
N LEU A 327 26.79 10.71 -2.14
CA LEU A 327 25.74 10.58 -3.14
C LEU A 327 24.57 11.44 -2.67
N GLU A 328 24.70 12.77 -2.79
CA GLU A 328 23.68 13.70 -2.29
C GLU A 328 22.30 13.42 -2.88
N GLN A 329 22.23 12.92 -4.12
CA GLN A 329 20.99 12.51 -4.78
C GLN A 329 20.35 11.26 -4.18
N TYR A 330 21.13 10.37 -3.56
CA TYR A 330 20.67 9.03 -3.17
C TYR A 330 20.70 8.81 -1.65
N VAL A 331 19.76 7.99 -1.19
CA VAL A 331 19.88 7.26 0.08
C VAL A 331 20.47 5.90 -0.25
N VAL A 332 21.49 5.49 0.49
CA VAL A 332 22.23 4.26 0.22
C VAL A 332 21.82 3.20 1.24
N PHE A 333 21.41 2.04 0.77
CA PHE A 333 21.01 0.92 1.59
C PHE A 333 21.93 -0.28 1.38
N VAL A 334 22.32 -0.93 2.48
CA VAL A 334 23.20 -2.10 2.46
C VAL A 334 22.47 -3.27 3.09
N GLN A 335 22.51 -4.43 2.41
CA GLN A 335 21.91 -5.65 2.93
C GLN A 335 22.49 -6.06 4.29
N SER A 336 21.60 -6.41 5.21
CA SER A 336 21.94 -7.00 6.50
C SER A 336 21.63 -8.49 6.52
N THR A 337 22.59 -9.28 7.01
CA THR A 337 22.40 -10.68 7.37
C THR A 337 22.33 -10.86 8.89
N SER A 338 22.21 -9.78 9.66
CA SER A 338 22.20 -9.80 11.13
C SER A 338 20.85 -9.34 11.68
N ALA A 339 20.26 -10.18 12.53
CA ALA A 339 19.05 -9.86 13.30
C ALA A 339 19.28 -8.71 14.31
N ASN A 340 20.50 -8.65 14.88
CA ASN A 340 20.85 -7.77 15.99
C ASN A 340 21.50 -6.46 15.55
N ARG A 341 21.66 -6.24 14.24
CA ARG A 341 22.15 -4.97 13.72
C ARG A 341 21.16 -3.88 14.14
N LYS A 342 21.68 -2.83 14.78
CA LYS A 342 20.89 -1.67 15.17
C LYS A 342 20.63 -0.79 13.95
N LEU A 343 19.36 -0.55 13.67
CA LEU A 343 18.90 0.56 12.83
C LEU A 343 18.99 1.84 13.65
N MET A 344 19.37 2.95 13.01
CA MET A 344 19.55 4.22 13.71
C MET A 344 18.26 5.04 13.65
N GLY A 345 17.87 5.67 14.75
CA GLY A 345 16.74 6.61 14.74
C GLY A 345 16.96 7.74 13.73
N GLY A 346 15.91 8.11 13.01
CA GLY A 346 15.93 9.10 11.91
C GLY A 346 16.44 8.55 10.58
N SER A 347 16.86 7.28 10.49
CA SER A 347 17.25 6.66 9.23
C SER A 347 16.06 5.96 8.55
N LYS A 348 16.29 5.46 7.33
CA LYS A 348 15.37 4.58 6.61
C LYS A 348 15.83 3.12 6.66
N PHE A 349 14.89 2.22 6.39
CA PHE A 349 15.12 0.79 6.26
C PHE A 349 14.33 0.26 5.07
N LEU A 350 14.95 -0.59 4.25
CA LEU A 350 14.21 -1.36 3.23
C LEU A 350 13.97 -2.77 3.73
N TYR A 351 12.76 -3.26 3.51
CA TYR A 351 12.42 -4.66 3.70
C TYR A 351 11.99 -5.30 2.36
N GLU A 352 12.66 -6.37 1.97
CA GLU A 352 12.32 -7.14 0.77
C GLU A 352 11.11 -8.03 1.01
N VAL A 353 10.04 -7.83 0.24
CA VAL A 353 8.74 -8.51 0.39
C VAL A 353 8.86 -10.02 0.24
N GLU A 354 8.18 -10.77 1.11
CA GLU A 354 8.41 -12.22 1.30
C GLU A 354 8.25 -13.07 0.04
N ASP A 355 7.22 -12.79 -0.76
CA ASP A 355 6.86 -13.56 -1.95
C ASP A 355 7.08 -12.80 -3.27
N TRP A 356 8.07 -11.90 -3.29
CA TRP A 356 8.44 -11.21 -4.53
C TRP A 356 8.74 -12.22 -5.66
N GLU A 357 7.94 -12.19 -6.73
CA GLU A 357 8.00 -13.14 -7.86
C GLU A 357 9.41 -13.24 -8.49
N GLY A 358 10.19 -12.15 -8.46
CA GLY A 358 11.57 -12.15 -8.98
C GLY A 358 12.53 -13.05 -8.20
N ALA A 359 12.23 -13.38 -6.94
CA ALA A 359 13.01 -14.34 -6.16
C ALA A 359 12.85 -15.78 -6.69
N ARG A 360 11.70 -16.12 -7.30
CA ARG A 360 11.49 -17.44 -7.92
C ARG A 360 12.26 -17.59 -9.24
N SER A 361 12.50 -16.50 -9.98
CA SER A 361 13.25 -16.54 -11.24
C SER A 361 14.77 -16.70 -11.08
N ALA A 362 15.32 -16.51 -9.88
CA ALA A 362 16.75 -16.72 -9.61
C ALA A 362 17.07 -18.16 -9.16
N ALA A 363 16.05 -19.01 -9.02
CA ALA A 363 16.15 -20.39 -8.54
C ALA A 363 15.67 -21.43 -9.56
N ALA A 364 15.50 -21.05 -10.84
CA ALA A 364 15.15 -21.94 -11.94
C ALA A 364 16.32 -22.05 -12.94
#